data_AF-A0A2V8RMJ7-F1
#
_entry.id   AF-A0A2V8RMJ7-F1
#
_cell.length_a   1.000
_cell.length_b   1.000
_cell.length_c   1.000
_cell.angle_alpha   90.00
_cell.angle_beta   90.00
_cell.angle_gamma   90.00
#
_symmetry.space_group_name_H-M   'P 1'
#
loop_
_entity.id
_entity.type
_entity.pdbx_description
1 polymer ?
#
loop_
_entity_poly.entity_id
_entity_poly.type
_entity_poly.pdbx_seq_one_letter_code
_entity_poly.pdbx_strand_id
1 'polypeptide(L)'
;MTTHTSQESDTTTRRGERGYSLVALLALMTVLMITMMAAAPSLQQQSRRERELEAIARGEEVAEAIRAYVHYARRLPTSMEELQKGAPVGTKNVQVLRASAARDPLSESGEWRLIKVNDRAMIGFIQELTRYTDGHLPPPTTDQALAQVARMPRVTGVLDIESVEDSSGADDDSLTSTGPFVGVASRSRRESVVTYYGIERHSGWVFTPFYR
;
A
#
# COMPACT_ATOMS: atom_id res chain seq x y z
N MET A 1 60.28 -5.93 77.69
CA MET A 1 61.03 -5.10 76.70
C MET A 1 61.60 -6.08 75.70
N THR A 2 61.17 -6.23 74.46
CA THR A 2 60.35 -5.38 73.56
C THR A 2 59.78 -6.33 72.49
N THR A 3 58.48 -6.22 72.20
CA THR A 3 57.80 -6.88 71.09
C THR A 3 57.58 -5.88 69.98
N HIS A 4 57.91 -6.23 68.74
CA HIS A 4 57.36 -5.60 67.54
C HIS A 4 57.26 -6.63 66.39
N THR A 5 56.12 -7.33 66.35
CA THR A 5 55.15 -7.42 65.22
C THR A 5 55.34 -6.31 64.16
N SER A 6 55.13 -6.47 62.85
CA SER A 6 54.63 -7.51 61.92
C SER A 6 54.91 -7.02 60.49
N GLN A 7 54.78 -7.91 59.49
CA GLN A 7 54.32 -7.71 58.09
C GLN A 7 54.72 -6.42 57.33
N GLU A 8 55.13 -6.47 56.05
CA GLU A 8 54.49 -7.22 54.98
C GLU A 8 55.46 -7.28 53.79
N SER A 9 55.69 -8.49 53.28
CA SER A 9 56.20 -8.69 51.93
C SER A 9 54.98 -8.84 51.04
N ASP A 10 54.67 -7.85 50.22
CA ASP A 10 53.94 -8.15 48.98
C ASP A 10 54.40 -7.26 47.83
N THR A 11 55.37 -7.80 47.10
CA THR A 11 55.71 -7.37 45.75
C THR A 11 54.68 -7.96 44.79
N THR A 12 53.61 -7.24 44.47
CA THR A 12 52.80 -7.54 43.29
C THR A 12 53.01 -6.50 42.21
N THR A 13 53.83 -6.89 41.24
CA THR A 13 54.07 -6.27 39.95
C THR A 13 52.76 -6.01 39.20
N ARG A 14 52.24 -4.77 39.26
CA ARG A 14 51.29 -4.27 38.24
C ARG A 14 52.04 -3.97 36.96
N ARG A 15 52.27 -5.00 36.14
CA ARG A 15 52.86 -4.82 34.80
C ARG A 15 52.30 -5.88 33.84
N GLY A 16 51.08 -5.67 33.38
CA GLY A 16 50.44 -6.52 32.36
C GLY A 16 49.21 -5.91 31.66
N GLU A 17 48.63 -4.82 32.18
CA GLU A 17 47.33 -4.31 31.73
C GLU A 17 47.41 -3.22 30.65
N ARG A 18 48.60 -2.87 30.16
CA ARG A 18 48.78 -1.71 29.25
C ARG A 18 48.40 -1.97 27.79
N GLY A 19 48.18 -3.22 27.40
CA GLY A 19 47.80 -3.59 26.02
C GLY A 19 46.32 -4.00 25.85
N TYR A 20 45.72 -4.59 26.88
CA TYR A 20 44.38 -5.18 26.78
C TYR A 20 43.26 -4.14 26.76
N SER A 21 43.44 -2.97 27.38
CA SER A 21 42.43 -1.91 27.39
C SER A 21 42.15 -1.36 25.99
N LEU A 22 43.18 -1.25 25.15
CA LEU A 22 43.03 -0.77 23.77
C LEU A 22 42.36 -1.83 22.88
N VAL A 23 42.69 -3.11 23.08
CA VAL A 23 42.03 -4.22 22.40
C VAL A 23 40.55 -4.32 22.81
N ALA A 24 40.25 -4.18 24.09
CA ALA A 24 38.88 -4.18 24.61
C ALA A 24 38.07 -3.00 24.07
N LEU A 25 38.68 -1.81 23.96
CA LEU A 25 38.04 -0.64 23.36
C LEU A 25 37.73 -0.88 21.87
N LEU A 26 38.68 -1.40 21.10
CA LEU A 26 38.46 -1.73 19.68
C LEU A 26 37.39 -2.82 19.50
N ALA A 27 37.38 -3.84 20.37
CA ALA A 27 36.35 -4.86 20.38
C ALA A 27 34.97 -4.27 20.71
N LEU A 28 34.89 -3.36 21.68
CA LEU A 28 33.64 -2.67 22.01
C LEU A 28 33.14 -1.80 20.85
N MET A 29 34.04 -1.04 20.20
CA MET A 29 33.68 -0.18 19.07
C MET A 29 33.23 -0.99 17.85
N THR A 30 33.88 -2.13 17.58
CA THR A 30 33.48 -3.02 16.47
C THR A 30 32.11 -3.66 16.72
N VAL A 31 31.85 -4.14 17.94
CA VAL A 31 30.52 -4.65 18.33
C VAL A 31 29.46 -3.55 18.21
N LEU A 32 29.77 -2.33 18.66
CA LEU A 32 28.87 -1.18 18.53
C LEU A 32 28.55 -0.86 17.06
N MET A 33 29.56 -0.87 16.18
CA MET A 33 29.38 -0.65 14.74
C MET A 33 28.51 -1.71 14.08
N ILE A 34 28.75 -3.00 14.38
CA ILE A 34 27.94 -4.10 13.84
C ILE A 34 26.48 -3.96 14.30
N THR A 35 26.28 -3.61 15.58
CA THR A 35 24.94 -3.41 16.16
C THR A 35 24.20 -2.25 15.51
N MET A 36 24.87 -1.12 15.24
CA MET A 36 24.25 0.01 14.54
C MET A 36 23.89 -0.33 13.09
N MET A 37 24.75 -1.08 12.38
CA MET A 37 24.50 -1.47 10.99
C MET A 37 23.32 -2.44 10.86
N ALA A 38 23.09 -3.29 11.86
CA ALA A 38 21.94 -4.19 11.91
C ALA A 38 20.58 -3.45 11.98
N ALA A 39 20.56 -2.17 12.39
CA ALA A 39 19.35 -1.35 12.43
C ALA A 39 19.07 -0.56 11.12
N ALA A 40 19.98 -0.59 10.14
CA ALA A 40 19.95 0.28 8.96
C ALA A 40 18.93 -0.06 7.84
N PRO A 41 18.52 -1.33 7.56
CA PRO A 41 17.71 -1.62 6.37
C PRO A 41 16.26 -1.10 6.43
N SER A 42 15.87 -0.39 7.51
CA SER A 42 14.48 0.00 7.73
C SER A 42 14.07 1.31 7.05
N LEU A 43 14.96 2.28 6.80
CA LEU A 43 14.51 3.63 6.39
C LEU A 43 13.87 3.67 4.99
N GLN A 44 14.49 3.00 4.02
CA GLN A 44 13.91 2.95 2.66
C GLN A 44 12.64 2.10 2.63
N GLN A 45 12.59 1.01 3.40
CA GLN A 45 11.40 0.17 3.51
C GLN A 45 10.26 0.90 4.23
N GLN A 46 10.56 1.66 5.29
CA GLN A 46 9.61 2.51 6.01
C GLN A 46 9.04 3.58 5.08
N SER A 47 9.89 4.30 4.34
CA SER A 47 9.41 5.31 3.39
C SER A 47 8.54 4.71 2.28
N ARG A 48 8.89 3.52 1.77
CA ARG A 48 8.04 2.79 0.81
C ARG A 48 6.70 2.43 1.41
N ARG A 49 6.71 1.81 2.60
CA ARG A 49 5.51 1.45 3.35
C ARG A 49 4.61 2.65 3.63
N GLU A 50 5.18 3.78 4.00
CA GLU A 50 4.42 5.03 4.23
C GLU A 50 3.72 5.50 2.96
N ARG A 51 4.42 5.48 1.81
CA ARG A 51 3.81 5.83 0.51
C ARG A 51 2.73 4.84 0.09
N GLU A 52 2.92 3.56 0.39
CA GLU A 52 1.93 2.50 0.12
C GLU A 52 0.67 2.71 0.98
N LEU A 53 0.83 2.99 2.28
CA LEU A 53 -0.28 3.30 3.17
C LEU A 53 -1.01 4.58 2.74
N GLU A 54 -0.28 5.60 2.30
CA GLU A 54 -0.87 6.81 1.75
C GLU A 54 -1.61 6.55 0.43
N ALA A 55 -1.08 5.68 -0.44
CA ALA A 55 -1.75 5.27 -1.66
C ALA A 55 -3.08 4.56 -1.36
N ILE A 56 -3.09 3.67 -0.36
CA ILE A 56 -4.31 3.01 0.10
C ILE A 56 -5.30 4.06 0.60
N ALA A 57 -4.88 4.95 1.51
CA ALA A 57 -5.77 5.98 2.05
C ALA A 57 -6.38 6.88 0.95
N ARG A 58 -5.55 7.34 -0.01
CA ARG A 58 -6.00 8.16 -1.14
C ARG A 58 -6.90 7.38 -2.11
N GLY A 59 -6.57 6.13 -2.38
CA GLY A 59 -7.39 5.24 -3.21
C GLY A 59 -8.76 4.99 -2.59
N GLU A 60 -8.82 4.77 -1.27
CA GLU A 60 -10.07 4.62 -0.52
C GLU A 60 -10.92 5.91 -0.57
N GLU A 61 -10.29 7.09 -0.48
CA GLU A 61 -10.98 8.39 -0.67
C GLU A 61 -11.57 8.51 -2.07
N VAL A 62 -10.86 8.06 -3.11
CA VAL A 62 -11.39 8.06 -4.49
C VAL A 62 -12.59 7.12 -4.59
N ALA A 63 -12.52 5.92 -4.03
CA ALA A 63 -13.63 4.98 -4.03
C ALA A 63 -14.86 5.52 -3.29
N GLU A 64 -14.67 6.23 -2.16
CA GLU A 64 -15.78 6.92 -1.48
C GLU A 64 -16.33 8.09 -2.29
N ALA A 65 -15.47 8.83 -3.00
CA ALA A 65 -15.90 9.89 -3.90
C ALA A 65 -16.76 9.35 -5.06
N ILE A 66 -16.42 8.17 -5.62
CA ILE A 66 -17.24 7.48 -6.62
C ILE A 66 -18.61 7.15 -6.04
N ARG A 67 -18.65 6.60 -4.82
CA ARG A 67 -19.91 6.31 -4.12
C ARG A 67 -20.77 7.55 -3.94
N ALA A 68 -20.20 8.62 -3.39
CA ALA A 68 -20.91 9.89 -3.21
C ALA A 68 -21.38 10.46 -4.55
N TYR A 69 -20.55 10.38 -5.59
CA TYR A 69 -20.90 10.83 -6.94
C TYR A 69 -22.12 10.09 -7.49
N VAL A 70 -22.13 8.76 -7.40
CA VAL A 70 -23.25 7.93 -7.83
C VAL A 70 -24.52 8.25 -7.04
N HIS A 71 -24.41 8.51 -5.75
CA HIS A 71 -25.55 8.86 -4.90
C HIS A 71 -26.29 10.09 -5.42
N TYR A 72 -25.57 11.15 -5.79
CA TYR A 72 -26.14 12.41 -6.29
C TYR A 72 -26.45 12.39 -7.78
N ALA A 73 -25.51 11.93 -8.62
CA ALA A 73 -25.60 12.00 -10.07
C ALA A 73 -26.38 10.84 -10.70
N ARG A 74 -26.61 9.76 -9.96
CA ARG A 74 -27.25 8.50 -10.44
C ARG A 74 -26.58 7.90 -11.67
N ARG A 75 -25.29 8.18 -11.86
CA ARG A 75 -24.44 7.61 -12.90
C ARG A 75 -23.01 7.49 -12.39
N LEU A 76 -22.22 6.67 -13.07
CA LEU A 76 -20.78 6.59 -12.82
C LEU A 76 -20.05 7.83 -13.37
N PRO A 77 -18.95 8.25 -12.73
CA PRO A 77 -18.07 9.27 -13.26
C PRO A 77 -17.37 8.76 -14.53
N THR A 78 -17.09 9.66 -15.47
CA THR A 78 -16.39 9.32 -16.72
C THR A 78 -14.90 9.67 -16.71
N SER A 79 -14.47 10.54 -15.79
CA SER A 79 -13.07 10.93 -15.62
C SER A 79 -12.74 11.34 -14.17
N MET A 80 -11.45 11.43 -13.86
CA MET A 80 -10.98 11.88 -12.54
C MET A 80 -11.26 13.37 -12.30
N GLU A 81 -11.21 14.19 -13.35
CA GLU A 81 -11.53 15.63 -13.27
C GLU A 81 -12.99 15.86 -12.87
N GLU A 82 -13.88 14.97 -13.28
CA GLU A 82 -15.30 15.05 -12.92
C GLU A 82 -15.50 14.85 -11.41
N LEU A 83 -14.78 13.90 -10.79
CA LEU A 83 -14.80 13.72 -9.33
C LEU A 83 -14.21 14.93 -8.59
N GLN A 84 -13.16 15.55 -9.14
CA GLN A 84 -12.55 16.75 -8.56
C GLN A 84 -13.47 17.98 -8.67
N LYS A 85 -14.19 18.13 -9.79
CA LYS A 85 -15.18 19.21 -9.99
C LYS A 85 -16.37 19.07 -9.03
N GLY A 86 -16.73 17.84 -8.68
CA GLY A 86 -17.79 17.52 -7.75
C GLY A 86 -19.05 16.96 -8.40
N ALA A 87 -19.91 16.36 -7.58
CA ALA A 87 -21.15 15.75 -8.03
C ALA A 87 -22.24 16.82 -8.22
N PRO A 88 -23.01 16.76 -9.33
CA PRO A 88 -24.10 17.70 -9.58
C PRO A 88 -25.27 17.46 -8.61
N VAL A 89 -25.66 18.51 -7.89
CA VAL A 89 -26.84 18.55 -7.01
C VAL A 89 -27.67 19.77 -7.41
N GLY A 90 -28.64 19.57 -8.30
CA GLY A 90 -29.42 20.65 -8.90
C GLY A 90 -28.53 21.59 -9.72
N THR A 91 -28.45 22.86 -9.32
CA THR A 91 -27.64 23.89 -10.01
C THR A 91 -26.20 24.01 -9.46
N LYS A 92 -25.87 23.30 -8.38
CA LYS A 92 -24.56 23.39 -7.72
C LYS A 92 -23.82 22.06 -7.81
N ASN A 93 -22.48 22.11 -7.73
CA ASN A 93 -21.66 20.91 -7.59
C ASN A 93 -21.18 20.81 -6.14
N VAL A 94 -21.32 19.62 -5.56
CA VAL A 94 -20.80 19.30 -4.22
C VAL A 94 -19.45 18.62 -4.41
N GLN A 95 -18.40 19.14 -3.77
CA GLN A 95 -17.07 18.54 -3.84
C GLN A 95 -17.09 17.16 -3.19
N VAL A 96 -16.78 16.11 -3.96
CA VAL A 96 -16.74 14.72 -3.47
C VAL A 96 -15.32 14.20 -3.30
N LEU A 97 -14.34 14.76 -4.02
CA LEU A 97 -12.94 14.34 -3.98
C LEU A 97 -12.00 15.49 -3.59
N ARG A 98 -11.04 15.18 -2.73
CA ARG A 98 -9.94 16.09 -2.39
C ARG A 98 -8.88 16.06 -3.49
N ALA A 99 -8.29 17.22 -3.80
CA ALA A 99 -7.25 17.31 -4.83
C ALA A 99 -6.01 16.45 -4.54
N SER A 100 -5.70 16.20 -3.26
CA SER A 100 -4.63 15.29 -2.84
C SER A 100 -4.91 13.83 -3.21
N ALA A 101 -6.15 13.37 -3.04
CA ALA A 101 -6.55 11.99 -3.32
C ALA A 101 -6.63 11.69 -4.81
N ALA A 102 -6.80 12.70 -5.66
CA ALA A 102 -6.79 12.55 -7.11
C ALA A 102 -5.42 12.12 -7.68
N ARG A 103 -4.35 12.13 -6.87
CA ARG A 103 -2.99 11.73 -7.29
C ARG A 103 -2.49 10.48 -6.57
N ASP A 104 -1.93 9.56 -7.35
CA ASP A 104 -1.30 8.33 -6.89
C ASP A 104 0.17 8.59 -6.44
N PRO A 105 0.53 8.39 -5.16
CA PRO A 105 1.91 8.59 -4.70
C PRO A 105 2.90 7.50 -5.14
N LEU A 106 2.43 6.37 -5.71
CA LEU A 106 3.24 5.25 -6.19
C LEU A 106 3.55 5.31 -7.68
N SER A 107 2.73 6.05 -8.44
CA SER A 107 2.89 6.27 -9.88
C SER A 107 3.91 7.38 -10.14
N GLU A 108 4.75 7.21 -11.15
CA GLU A 108 5.71 8.23 -11.57
C GLU A 108 5.02 9.43 -12.24
N SER A 109 3.87 9.22 -12.90
CA SER A 109 3.06 10.31 -13.45
C SER A 109 2.16 10.97 -12.38
N GLY A 110 1.99 10.31 -11.23
CA GLY A 110 1.06 10.73 -10.19
C GLY A 110 -0.42 10.51 -10.53
N GLU A 111 -0.73 9.81 -11.62
CA GLU A 111 -2.10 9.54 -12.05
C GLU A 111 -2.53 8.13 -11.69
N TRP A 112 -3.79 8.01 -11.29
CA TRP A 112 -4.47 6.74 -11.12
C TRP A 112 -4.82 6.09 -12.46
N ARG A 113 -4.78 4.77 -12.50
CA ARG A 113 -5.37 3.98 -13.58
C ARG A 113 -6.87 3.84 -13.34
N LEU A 114 -7.70 4.30 -14.27
CA LEU A 114 -9.15 4.19 -14.16
C LEU A 114 -9.63 2.78 -14.54
N ILE A 115 -10.37 2.14 -13.64
CA ILE A 115 -10.85 0.76 -13.81
C ILE A 115 -12.29 0.77 -14.28
N LYS A 116 -12.55 0.21 -15.47
CA LYS A 116 -13.90 0.04 -16.00
C LYS A 116 -14.58 -1.19 -15.41
N VAL A 117 -15.91 -1.24 -15.54
CA VAL A 117 -16.74 -2.37 -15.09
C VAL A 117 -16.23 -3.71 -15.64
N ASN A 118 -15.85 -3.76 -16.92
CA ASN A 118 -15.40 -4.97 -17.62
C ASN A 118 -13.88 -4.99 -17.85
N ASP A 119 -13.11 -4.24 -17.07
CA ASP A 119 -11.64 -4.25 -17.16
C ASP A 119 -11.08 -5.56 -16.58
N ARG A 120 -10.01 -6.10 -17.19
CA ARG A 120 -9.34 -7.31 -16.70
C ARG A 120 -8.81 -7.14 -15.29
N ALA A 121 -8.40 -5.92 -14.93
CA ALA A 121 -7.95 -5.62 -13.58
C ALA A 121 -9.04 -5.83 -12.53
N MET A 122 -10.30 -5.50 -12.85
CA MET A 122 -11.43 -5.76 -11.94
C MET A 122 -11.67 -7.27 -11.78
N ILE A 123 -11.59 -8.02 -12.89
CA ILE A 123 -11.76 -9.48 -12.88
C ILE A 123 -10.65 -10.14 -12.03
N GLY A 124 -9.39 -9.76 -12.25
CA GLY A 124 -8.26 -10.27 -11.47
C GLY A 124 -8.37 -9.95 -9.99
N PHE A 125 -8.77 -8.72 -9.66
CA PHE A 125 -9.04 -8.31 -8.28
C PHE A 125 -10.12 -9.17 -7.61
N ILE A 126 -11.25 -9.42 -8.28
CA ILE A 126 -12.32 -10.27 -7.75
C ILE A 126 -11.82 -11.70 -7.50
N GLN A 127 -11.00 -12.26 -8.39
CA GLN A 127 -10.42 -13.59 -8.22
C GLN A 127 -9.48 -13.64 -7.00
N GLU A 128 -8.62 -12.65 -6.84
CA GLU A 128 -7.71 -12.56 -5.68
C GLU A 128 -8.48 -12.38 -4.38
N LEU A 129 -9.50 -11.52 -4.36
CA LEU A 129 -10.38 -11.32 -3.21
C LEU A 129 -11.15 -12.59 -2.83
N THR A 130 -11.60 -13.35 -3.84
CA THR A 130 -12.26 -14.65 -3.65
C THR A 130 -11.29 -15.66 -3.02
N ARG A 131 -10.04 -15.70 -3.49
CA ARG A 131 -9.00 -16.57 -2.93
C ARG A 131 -8.63 -16.16 -1.50
N TYR A 132 -8.58 -14.86 -1.22
CA TYR A 132 -8.28 -14.32 0.10
C TYR A 132 -9.36 -14.64 1.14
N THR A 133 -10.63 -14.74 0.71
CA THR A 133 -11.79 -14.91 1.59
C THR A 133 -12.32 -16.36 1.56
N ASP A 134 -11.45 -17.35 1.38
CA ASP A 134 -11.78 -18.78 1.36
C ASP A 134 -12.94 -19.15 0.39
N GLY A 135 -13.04 -18.46 -0.74
CA GLY A 135 -14.07 -18.70 -1.76
C GLY A 135 -15.36 -17.89 -1.58
N HIS A 136 -15.46 -17.03 -0.58
CA HIS A 136 -16.63 -16.16 -0.36
C HIS A 136 -16.33 -14.72 -0.76
N LEU A 137 -16.98 -14.18 -1.79
CA LEU A 137 -16.87 -12.74 -2.05
C LEU A 137 -17.46 -11.97 -0.86
N PRO A 138 -16.84 -10.87 -0.40
CA PRO A 138 -17.49 -9.98 0.54
C PRO A 138 -18.84 -9.54 -0.06
N PRO A 139 -19.87 -9.34 0.79
CA PRO A 139 -21.19 -8.99 0.32
C PRO A 139 -21.09 -7.75 -0.59
N PRO A 140 -21.80 -7.73 -1.73
CA PRO A 140 -21.83 -6.55 -2.57
C PRO A 140 -22.35 -5.36 -1.76
N THR A 141 -21.87 -4.17 -2.10
CA THR A 141 -22.22 -2.93 -1.40
C THR A 141 -23.72 -2.86 -1.09
N THR A 142 -24.06 -2.50 0.15
CA THR A 142 -25.45 -2.36 0.59
C THR A 142 -26.15 -1.16 -0.09
N ASP A 143 -25.37 -0.29 -0.75
CA ASP A 143 -25.86 0.93 -1.38
C ASP A 143 -26.66 0.62 -2.67
N GLN A 144 -27.98 0.85 -2.61
CA GLN A 144 -28.88 0.62 -3.74
C GLN A 144 -28.55 1.47 -4.97
N ALA A 145 -28.02 2.69 -4.79
CA ALA A 145 -27.69 3.56 -5.91
C ALA A 145 -26.52 2.99 -6.72
N LEU A 146 -25.50 2.45 -6.02
CA LEU A 146 -24.36 1.78 -6.64
C LEU A 146 -24.78 0.52 -7.39
N ALA A 147 -25.63 -0.32 -6.77
CA ALA A 147 -26.12 -1.55 -7.40
C ALA A 147 -26.90 -1.31 -8.70
N GLN A 148 -27.57 -0.16 -8.86
CA GLN A 148 -28.33 0.17 -10.06
C GLN A 148 -27.45 0.67 -11.22
N VAL A 149 -26.37 1.39 -10.92
CA VAL A 149 -25.52 2.01 -11.97
C VAL A 149 -24.43 1.10 -12.49
N ALA A 150 -23.90 0.22 -11.64
CA ALA A 150 -22.97 -0.81 -12.04
C ALA A 150 -23.73 -2.12 -12.18
N ARG A 151 -24.18 -2.43 -13.41
CA ARG A 151 -24.55 -3.81 -13.76
C ARG A 151 -23.27 -4.64 -13.78
N MET A 152 -22.76 -4.97 -12.59
CA MET A 152 -21.58 -5.80 -12.42
C MET A 152 -21.77 -7.13 -13.14
N PRO A 153 -20.74 -7.66 -13.81
CA PRO A 153 -20.76 -9.04 -14.25
C PRO A 153 -20.97 -9.90 -12.99
N ARG A 154 -22.08 -10.62 -12.91
CA ARG A 154 -22.24 -11.66 -11.90
C ARG A 154 -21.29 -12.78 -12.30
N VAL A 155 -20.09 -12.80 -11.72
CA VAL A 155 -19.12 -13.88 -11.90
C VAL A 155 -19.70 -15.12 -11.22
N THR A 156 -20.62 -15.76 -11.91
CA THR A 156 -21.34 -16.94 -11.43
C THR A 156 -20.49 -18.14 -11.83
N GLY A 157 -19.70 -18.68 -10.90
CA GLY A 157 -19.00 -19.95 -11.09
C GLY A 157 -17.70 -19.90 -11.89
N VAL A 158 -16.76 -19.02 -11.53
CA VAL A 158 -15.39 -19.06 -12.07
C VAL A 158 -14.45 -19.74 -11.06
N LEU A 159 -14.45 -21.07 -11.06
CA LEU A 159 -13.39 -21.89 -10.47
C LEU A 159 -12.42 -22.41 -11.54
N ASP A 160 -12.55 -21.96 -12.80
CA ASP A 160 -11.82 -22.50 -13.95
C ASP A 160 -11.29 -21.40 -14.89
N ILE A 161 -10.80 -20.29 -14.33
CA ILE A 161 -9.88 -19.42 -15.07
C ILE A 161 -8.50 -19.70 -14.51
N GLU A 162 -7.86 -20.67 -15.16
CA GLU A 162 -6.42 -20.90 -15.10
C GLU A 162 -5.71 -19.54 -15.15
N SER A 163 -4.72 -19.38 -14.27
CA SER A 163 -3.92 -18.18 -14.04
C SER A 163 -3.86 -17.29 -15.27
N VAL A 164 -4.45 -16.09 -15.17
CA VAL A 164 -4.19 -15.01 -16.12
C VAL A 164 -2.73 -14.61 -15.92
N GLU A 165 -1.84 -15.37 -16.55
CA GLU A 165 -0.43 -15.02 -16.68
C GLU A 165 -0.35 -13.63 -17.31
N ASP A 166 0.55 -12.83 -16.76
CA ASP A 166 0.85 -11.44 -17.11
C ASP A 166 1.35 -11.37 -18.56
N SER A 167 0.44 -11.47 -19.52
CA SER A 167 0.74 -11.30 -20.93
C SER A 167 0.87 -9.81 -21.22
N SER A 168 2.10 -9.34 -21.02
CA SER A 168 2.83 -8.32 -21.77
C SER A 168 2.08 -7.61 -22.91
N GLY A 169 2.10 -6.28 -22.87
CA GLY A 169 2.08 -5.46 -24.09
C GLY A 169 0.73 -4.87 -24.51
N ALA A 170 -0.19 -4.60 -23.60
CA ALA A 170 -1.27 -3.66 -23.89
C ALA A 170 -0.79 -2.25 -23.54
N ASP A 171 -0.49 -1.47 -24.57
CA ASP A 171 -0.23 -0.04 -24.47
C ASP A 171 -1.22 0.61 -23.51
N ASP A 172 -0.68 1.37 -22.57
CA ASP A 172 -1.41 2.02 -21.48
C ASP A 172 -2.23 3.21 -22.00
N ASP A 173 -3.23 2.92 -22.85
CA ASP A 173 -4.19 3.89 -23.39
C ASP A 173 -5.31 4.22 -22.38
N SER A 174 -5.12 3.84 -21.11
CA SER A 174 -6.04 4.15 -20.02
C SER A 174 -6.04 5.64 -19.65
N LEU A 175 -5.05 6.41 -20.14
CA LEU A 175 -5.00 7.87 -20.03
C LEU A 175 -6.06 8.60 -20.86
N THR A 176 -6.47 8.02 -21.99
CA THR A 176 -7.42 8.65 -22.93
C THR A 176 -8.80 8.01 -22.89
N SER A 177 -8.93 6.92 -22.14
CA SER A 177 -10.12 6.12 -22.05
C SER A 177 -11.24 6.85 -21.29
N THR A 178 -11.85 7.80 -21.98
CA THR A 178 -13.07 8.51 -21.60
C THR A 178 -14.19 7.49 -21.51
N GLY A 179 -14.57 7.10 -20.30
CA GLY A 179 -15.59 6.06 -20.11
C GLY A 179 -15.96 5.88 -18.64
N PRO A 180 -17.18 5.39 -18.34
CA PRO A 180 -17.60 5.13 -16.98
C PRO A 180 -16.64 4.19 -16.26
N PHE A 181 -16.12 4.63 -15.11
CA PHE A 181 -15.22 3.82 -14.29
C PHE A 181 -15.84 3.55 -12.91
N VAL A 182 -15.43 2.42 -12.32
CA VAL A 182 -15.96 1.88 -11.05
C VAL A 182 -14.94 1.86 -9.93
N GLY A 183 -13.69 2.20 -10.25
CA GLY A 183 -12.61 2.23 -9.27
C GLY A 183 -11.32 2.73 -9.89
N VAL A 184 -10.29 2.75 -9.07
CA VAL A 184 -8.93 3.13 -9.47
C VAL A 184 -7.92 2.11 -8.99
N ALA A 185 -6.80 2.02 -9.70
CA ALA A 185 -5.65 1.25 -9.26
C ALA A 185 -4.36 2.02 -9.54
N SER A 186 -3.27 1.65 -8.86
CA SER A 186 -1.97 2.23 -9.16
C SER A 186 -1.49 1.81 -10.56
N ARG A 187 -0.72 2.68 -11.22
CA ARG A 187 0.02 2.35 -12.45
C ARG A 187 1.34 1.64 -12.17
N SER A 188 1.80 1.69 -10.92
CA SER A 188 3.04 1.04 -10.50
C SER A 188 2.91 -0.48 -10.57
N ARG A 189 3.86 -1.16 -11.22
CA ARG A 189 3.94 -2.63 -11.25
C ARG A 189 4.91 -3.21 -10.21
N ARG A 190 5.42 -2.36 -9.32
CA ARG A 190 6.35 -2.76 -8.26
C ARG A 190 5.66 -3.68 -7.25
N GLU A 191 6.45 -4.57 -6.66
CA GLU A 191 6.03 -5.33 -5.49
C GLU A 191 5.87 -4.41 -4.29
N SER A 192 4.93 -4.77 -3.44
CA SER A 192 4.54 -4.03 -2.28
C SER A 192 5.13 -4.59 -1.00
N VAL A 193 5.39 -3.73 -0.04
CA VAL A 193 5.73 -4.12 1.34
C VAL A 193 4.46 -4.40 2.14
N VAL A 194 3.34 -3.73 1.82
CA VAL A 194 2.02 -3.94 2.41
C VAL A 194 1.17 -4.84 1.51
N THR A 195 0.24 -5.62 2.07
CA THR A 195 -0.75 -6.35 1.28
C THR A 195 -2.11 -5.68 1.36
N TYR A 196 -2.80 -5.60 0.23
CA TYR A 196 -4.18 -5.12 0.14
C TYR A 196 -5.05 -6.28 -0.34
N TYR A 197 -5.91 -6.83 0.53
CA TYR A 197 -6.66 -8.07 0.27
C TYR A 197 -5.80 -9.26 -0.18
N GLY A 198 -4.58 -9.39 0.38
CA GLY A 198 -3.63 -10.46 0.00
C GLY A 198 -2.89 -10.20 -1.31
N ILE A 199 -3.06 -9.03 -1.93
CA ILE A 199 -2.42 -8.66 -3.20
C ILE A 199 -1.10 -7.95 -2.91
N GLU A 200 0.00 -8.52 -3.41
CA GLU A 200 1.38 -8.04 -3.18
C GLU A 200 1.91 -7.11 -4.28
N ARG A 201 1.09 -6.77 -5.29
CA ARG A 201 1.47 -5.89 -6.40
C ARG A 201 0.58 -4.66 -6.46
N HIS A 202 1.18 -3.47 -6.56
CA HIS A 202 0.44 -2.20 -6.57
C HIS A 202 -0.59 -2.09 -7.70
N SER A 203 -0.31 -2.65 -8.88
CA SER A 203 -1.24 -2.61 -10.02
C SER A 203 -2.50 -3.45 -9.82
N GLY A 204 -2.45 -4.43 -8.92
CA GLY A 204 -3.59 -5.28 -8.55
C GLY A 204 -4.48 -4.67 -7.47
N TRP A 205 -4.04 -3.59 -6.81
CA TRP A 205 -4.85 -2.89 -5.81
C TRP A 205 -5.95 -2.10 -6.48
N VAL A 206 -7.16 -2.65 -6.48
CA VAL A 206 -8.34 -1.99 -7.03
C VAL A 206 -9.14 -1.38 -5.89
N PHE A 207 -9.16 -0.05 -5.83
CA PHE A 207 -9.96 0.71 -4.89
C PHE A 207 -11.34 0.96 -5.49
N THR A 208 -12.36 0.37 -4.86
CA THR A 208 -13.72 0.37 -5.42
C THR A 208 -14.78 0.32 -4.30
N PRO A 209 -15.90 1.05 -4.41
CA PRO A 209 -16.90 1.11 -3.35
C PRO A 209 -17.85 -0.11 -3.30
N PHE A 210 -17.67 -1.08 -4.20
CA PHE A 210 -18.65 -2.14 -4.43
C PHE A 210 -18.47 -3.42 -3.60
N TYR A 211 -17.30 -3.60 -2.97
CA TYR A 211 -16.96 -4.80 -2.20
C TYR A 211 -16.60 -4.42 -0.75
N ARG A 212 -17.57 -3.82 -0.04
CA ARG A 212 -17.42 -3.30 1.32
C ARG A 212 -18.67 -3.58 2.15
#